data_AF-A0A1H8YA56-F1
#
_entry.id   AF-A0A1H8YA56-F1
#
_cell.length_a   1.000
_cell.length_b   1.000
_cell.length_c   1.000
_cell.angle_alpha   90.00
_cell.angle_beta   90.00
_cell.angle_gamma   90.00
#
_symmetry.space_group_name_H-M   'P 1'
#
loop_
_entity.id
_entity.type
_entity.pdbx_description
1 polymer ?
#
loop_
_entity_poly.entity_id
_entity_poly.type
_entity_poly.pdbx_seq_one_letter_code
_entity_poly.pdbx_strand_id
1 'polypeptide(L)' 'MLRERGVPFLFATGYGAKILKPPYAGTPTLPKPFQLEDLRRVIGTLTA' A
#
# COMPACT_ATOMS: atom_id res chain seq x y z
N MET A 1 -3.97 13.81 6.20
CA MET A 1 -3.21 12.57 6.43
C MET A 1 -4.16 11.38 6.50
N LEU A 2 -3.99 10.34 5.67
CA LEU A 2 -4.89 9.16 5.69
C LEU A 2 -4.76 8.36 7.00
N ARG A 3 -3.53 8.17 7.47
CA ARG A 3 -3.22 7.49 8.74
C ARG A 3 -3.87 8.13 9.96
N GLU A 4 -3.74 9.45 10.11
CA GLU A 4 -4.36 10.20 11.24
C GLU A 4 -5.89 10.12 11.22
N ARG A 5 -6.47 9.83 10.06
CA ARG A 5 -7.91 9.67 9.86
C ARG A 5 -8.38 8.22 9.95
N GLY A 6 -7.49 7.27 10.28
CA GLY A 6 -7.81 5.84 10.30
C GLY A 6 -8.21 5.28 8.94
N VAL A 7 -7.85 5.95 7.83
CA VAL A 7 -8.20 5.48 6.48
C VAL A 7 -7.16 4.45 6.05
N PRO A 8 -7.55 3.21 5.70
CA PRO A 8 -6.63 2.19 5.20
C PRO A 8 -5.95 2.62 3.91
N PHE A 9 -4.66 2.32 3.76
CA PHE A 9 -3.89 2.67 2.58
C PHE A 9 -2.75 1.70 2.33
N LEU A 10 -2.22 1.74 1.11
CA LEU A 10 -1.04 1.00 0.66
C LEU A 10 -0.17 1.91 -0.20
N PHE A 11 1.07 1.49 -0.47
CA PHE A 11 1.96 2.20 -1.40
C PHE A 11 2.15 1.46 -2.71
N ALA A 12 2.02 2.16 -3.84
CA ALA A 12 2.37 1.62 -5.14
C ALA A 12 3.82 2.01 -5.51
N THR A 13 4.75 1.06 -5.49
CA THR A 13 6.20 1.31 -5.59
C THR A 13 6.91 0.28 -6.48
N GLY A 14 7.88 0.70 -7.30
CA GLY A 14 8.74 -0.23 -8.08
C GLY A 14 9.91 -0.83 -7.29
N TYR A 15 10.20 -0.31 -6.10
CA TYR A 15 11.37 -0.70 -5.28
C TYR A 15 10.98 -1.50 -4.02
N GLY A 16 9.70 -1.85 -3.90
CA GLY A 16 9.16 -2.61 -2.77
C GLY A 16 9.16 -1.86 -1.44
N ALA A 17 8.95 -2.59 -0.34
CA ALA A 17 8.80 -2.02 1.00
C ALA A 17 10.09 -1.41 1.59
N LYS A 18 11.26 -1.70 1.00
CA LYS A 18 12.57 -1.25 1.51
C LYS A 18 12.76 0.26 1.48
N ILE A 19 12.01 0.97 0.64
CA ILE A 19 12.09 2.44 0.51
C ILE A 19 11.15 3.17 1.48
N LEU A 20 10.31 2.44 2.23
CA LEU A 20 9.36 3.04 3.13
C LEU A 20 10.08 3.57 4.37
N LYS A 21 9.79 4.82 4.72
CA LYS A 21 10.29 5.41 5.98
C LYS A 21 9.76 4.61 7.19
N PRO A 22 10.44 4.64 8.34
CA PRO A 22 10.04 3.84 9.52
C PRO A 22 8.55 3.92 9.91
N PRO A 23 7.87 5.09 9.85
CA PRO A 23 6.43 5.15 10.17
C PRO A 23 5.53 4.32 9.24
N TYR A 24 6.01 3.99 8.04
CA TYR A 24 5.30 3.25 7.01
C TYR A 24 5.82 1.81 6.87
N ALA A 25 6.78 1.39 7.69
CA ALA A 25 7.24 0.00 7.72
C ALA A 25 6.05 -0.94 7.98
N GLY A 26 5.98 -2.05 7.24
CA GLY A 26 4.88 -3.02 7.32
C GLY A 26 3.58 -2.58 6.62
N THR A 27 3.50 -1.38 6.04
CA THR A 27 2.36 -1.00 5.19
C THR A 27 2.39 -1.84 3.89
N PRO A 28 1.25 -2.40 3.43
CA PRO A 28 1.22 -3.16 2.18
C PRO A 28 1.76 -2.35 1.00
N THR A 29 2.43 -3.04 0.07
CA THR A 29 2.94 -2.43 -1.16
C THR A 29 2.44 -3.16 -2.39
N LEU A 30 2.05 -2.41 -3.41
CA LEU A 30 1.73 -2.90 -4.75
C LEU A 30 2.91 -2.61 -5.69
N PRO A 31 3.65 -3.63 -6.16
CA PRO A 31 4.79 -3.43 -7.05
C PRO A 31 4.35 -2.83 -8.39
N LYS A 32 5.08 -1.83 -8.91
CA LYS A 32 4.87 -1.32 -10.27
C LYS A 32 5.77 -2.05 -11.28
N PRO A 33 5.31 -2.33 -12.51
CA PRO A 33 3.94 -2.15 -12.99
C PRO A 33 2.97 -3.21 -12.42
N PHE A 34 1.69 -2.87 -12.32
CA PHE A 34 0.62 -3.77 -11.90
C PHE A 34 -0.58 -3.66 -12.84
N GLN A 35 -1.40 -4.70 -12.91
CA GLN A 35 -2.66 -4.70 -13.66
C GLN A 35 -3.83 -4.25 -12.77
N LEU A 36 -4.98 -3.97 -13.38
CA LEU A 36 -6.18 -3.54 -12.65
C LEU A 36 -6.66 -4.61 -11.66
N GLU A 37 -6.50 -5.89 -12.00
CA GLU A 37 -6.88 -7.02 -11.15
C GLU A 37 -6.03 -7.07 -9.87
N ASP A 38 -4.74 -6.75 -9.97
CA ASP A 38 -3.83 -6.68 -8.81
C ASP A 38 -4.24 -5.57 -7.87
N LEU A 39 -4.59 -4.40 -8.42
CA LEU A 39 -5.10 -3.27 -7.66
C LEU A 39 -6.41 -3.65 -6.95
N ARG A 40 -7.36 -4.27 -7.66
CA ARG A 40 -8.64 -4.69 -7.10
C ARG A 40 -8.47 -5.68 -5.96
N ARG A 41 -7.56 -6.65 -6.13
CA ARG A 41 -7.23 -7.65 -5.11
C ARG A 41 -6.70 -6.98 -3.86
N VAL A 42 -5.69 -6.11 -3.98
CA VAL A 42 -5.03 -5.54 -2.80
C VAL A 42 -5.92 -4.52 -2.09
N ILE A 43 -6.72 -3.73 -2.81
CA ILE A 43 -7.70 -2.83 -2.18
C ILE A 43 -8.73 -3.63 -1.38
N GLY A 44 -9.17 -4.80 -1.87
CA GLY A 44 -10.09 -5.69 -1.15
C GLY A 44 -9.52 -6.25 0.16
N THR A 45 -8.21 -6.17 0.38
CA THR A 45 -7.54 -6.60 1.63
C THR A 45 -7.38 -5.48 2.65
N LEU A 46 -7.67 -4.23 2.29
CA LEU A 46 -7.52 -3.09 3.19
C LEU A 46 -8.73 -2.99 4.13
N THR A 47 -8.50 -3.22 5.42
CA THR A 47 -9.51 -3.09 6.49
C THR A 47 -9.20 -1.88 7.38
N ALA A 48 -10.25 -1.26 7.94
CA ALA A 48 -10.16 -0.18 8.93
C ALA A 48 -9.74 -0.68 10.31
#